data_AF-A0AAQ3KKB1-F1
#
_entry.id   AF-A0AAQ3KKB1-F1
#
_cell.length_a   1.000
_cell.length_b   1.000
_cell.length_c   1.000
_cell.angle_alpha   90.00
_cell.angle_beta   90.00
_cell.angle_gamma   90.00
#
_symmetry.space_group_name_H-M   'P 1'
#
loop_
_entity.id
_entity.type
_entity.pdbx_description
1 polymer ?
#
loop_
_entity_poly.entity_id
_entity_poly.type
_entity_poly.pdbx_seq_one_letter_code
_entity_poly.pdbx_strand_id
1 'polypeptide(L)'
;MAAAAASLIPAASSSILRRPRSAARLLLLRRPGNPRTASAASLRTTQLTTTHGPPSPRLLGRLLAAAPSSDHLGSRWRLFCSAAVSADAETREKVGALVAGEKVREFKKRLRIADVKGGPDEGVDRLGEVLIVRGWIRTCRVQSTVTFIEVNDGSCLSNMQCVMSSDAEGYDQIESGLITTGTSVLVEGTVVSSQGTKQKVELKVARLIMIGKSDPSTYPIQKKRATREFLRTIAHLRPRTNTFSAVTRVRNALAYATHNFFQENGFVWVSSPIITASDCEGAGEQFCVTTLIPNAGQGDCPLKSIPSTKDGNVDWSQDFFGRPAFLTVSGQLNAETYATALSDVYTFGPTFRAENSNTSRHLAEFWMIEPELAFADLNDDMACATAYLQ
;
A
#
# COMPACT_ATOMS: atom_id res chain seq x y z
N MET A 1 -16.76 -10.70 -17.43
CA MET A 1 -17.03 -12.15 -17.31
C MET A 1 -16.13 -12.72 -16.22
N ALA A 2 -16.58 -13.14 -15.03
CA ALA A 2 -17.90 -13.46 -14.52
C ALA A 2 -18.01 -12.98 -13.06
N ALA A 3 -19.12 -12.34 -12.72
CA ALA A 3 -19.54 -12.11 -11.33
C ALA A 3 -20.13 -13.43 -10.78
N ALA A 4 -19.79 -13.77 -9.55
CA ALA A 4 -20.32 -14.95 -8.87
C ALA A 4 -21.80 -14.71 -8.53
N ALA A 5 -22.69 -15.47 -9.18
CA ALA A 5 -24.10 -15.53 -8.85
C ALA A 5 -24.29 -16.51 -7.68
N ALA A 6 -24.81 -16.02 -6.56
CA ALA A 6 -25.28 -16.86 -5.46
C ALA A 6 -26.64 -17.49 -5.85
N SER A 7 -26.74 -18.81 -5.70
CA SER A 7 -27.94 -19.59 -5.97
C SER A 7 -28.92 -19.53 -4.80
N LEU A 8 -30.16 -19.10 -5.05
CA LEU A 8 -31.30 -19.31 -4.15
C LEU A 8 -32.48 -19.90 -4.94
N ILE A 9 -32.95 -21.07 -4.48
CA ILE A 9 -34.14 -21.78 -4.95
C ILE A 9 -35.38 -21.17 -4.24
N PRO A 10 -36.53 -21.00 -4.92
CA PRO A 10 -37.62 -20.16 -4.43
C PRO A 10 -38.59 -20.92 -3.51
N ALA A 11 -39.05 -20.24 -2.46
CA ALA A 11 -40.25 -20.61 -1.71
C ALA A 11 -41.41 -19.68 -2.09
N ALA A 12 -42.58 -20.28 -2.31
CA ALA A 12 -43.74 -19.69 -2.95
C ALA A 12 -44.50 -18.65 -2.10
N SER A 13 -45.05 -17.68 -2.85
CA SER A 13 -46.21 -16.80 -2.63
C SER A 13 -47.05 -17.00 -1.35
N SER A 14 -47.27 -15.90 -0.63
CA SER A 14 -48.63 -15.40 -0.38
C SER A 14 -48.65 -13.91 -0.07
N SER A 15 -49.51 -13.20 -0.80
CA SER A 15 -49.90 -11.81 -0.64
C SER A 15 -50.56 -11.52 0.72
N ILE A 16 -50.38 -10.30 1.26
CA ILE A 16 -51.46 -9.44 1.76
C ILE A 16 -50.92 -8.02 1.98
N LEU A 17 -51.58 -7.06 1.33
CA LEU A 17 -51.47 -5.62 1.53
C LEU A 17 -51.73 -5.23 2.99
N ARG A 18 -50.96 -4.28 3.54
CA ARG A 18 -51.47 -3.23 4.44
C ARG A 18 -50.52 -2.04 4.52
N ARG A 19 -51.01 -0.86 4.15
CA ARG A 19 -50.37 0.46 4.35
C ARG A 19 -50.23 0.77 5.85
N PRO A 20 -49.15 1.42 6.32
CA PRO A 20 -49.08 1.87 7.70
C PRO A 20 -49.74 3.23 7.89
N ARG A 21 -50.56 3.36 8.95
CA ARG A 21 -50.98 4.63 9.55
C ARG A 21 -50.09 4.90 10.77
N SER A 22 -49.82 6.19 10.99
CA SER A 22 -49.04 6.81 12.06
C SER A 22 -49.12 6.16 13.45
N ALA A 23 -47.99 6.15 14.15
CA ALA A 23 -47.78 6.90 15.41
C ALA A 23 -46.43 6.52 16.02
N ALA A 24 -45.47 7.45 16.02
CA ALA A 24 -44.25 7.33 16.81
C ALA A 24 -44.61 7.54 18.29
N ARG A 25 -44.36 6.54 19.13
CA ARG A 25 -44.46 6.65 20.59
C ARG A 25 -43.08 6.33 21.18
N LEU A 26 -42.36 7.38 21.54
CA LEU A 26 -41.08 7.36 22.22
C LEU A 26 -41.27 6.82 23.65
N LEU A 27 -40.80 5.61 23.93
CA LEU A 27 -40.75 5.04 25.28
C LEU A 27 -39.32 5.15 25.82
N LEU A 28 -39.08 6.18 26.64
CA LEU A 28 -37.90 6.31 27.48
C LEU A 28 -38.05 5.37 28.70
N LEU A 29 -37.24 4.32 28.76
CA LEU A 29 -37.07 3.46 29.93
C LEU A 29 -36.13 4.14 30.94
N ARG A 30 -36.69 4.62 32.04
CA ARG A 30 -35.98 5.17 33.21
C ARG A 30 -35.83 4.07 34.27
N ARG A 31 -34.59 3.79 34.72
CA ARG A 31 -34.33 2.93 35.90
C ARG A 31 -34.63 3.66 37.22
N PRO A 32 -35.09 2.97 38.29
CA PRO A 32 -35.42 3.59 39.56
C PRO A 32 -34.19 3.66 40.50
N GLY A 33 -34.02 4.80 41.18
CA GLY A 33 -33.09 5.00 42.29
C GLY A 33 -33.79 5.81 43.39
N ASN A 34 -33.72 5.32 44.63
CA ASN A 34 -34.49 5.73 45.81
C ASN A 34 -34.15 7.14 46.36
N PRO A 35 -35.01 7.74 47.22
CA PRO A 35 -35.06 9.18 47.48
C PRO A 35 -34.26 9.62 48.72
N ARG A 36 -33.72 10.85 48.70
CA ARG A 36 -33.46 11.66 49.91
C ARG A 36 -33.68 13.16 49.65
N THR A 37 -34.75 13.67 50.27
CA THR A 37 -34.93 14.99 50.91
C THR A 37 -34.43 16.27 50.23
N ALA A 38 -35.39 17.00 49.66
CA ALA A 38 -35.71 18.43 49.83
C ALA A 38 -34.61 19.51 49.92
N SER A 39 -34.61 20.43 48.95
CA SER A 39 -34.68 21.87 49.19
C SER A 39 -35.02 22.60 47.87
N ALA A 40 -36.06 23.42 47.90
CA ALA A 40 -36.55 24.22 46.79
C ALA A 40 -35.90 25.61 46.80
N ALA A 41 -35.41 26.10 45.67
CA ALA A 41 -35.34 27.54 45.40
C ALA A 41 -35.12 27.85 43.90
N SER A 42 -36.12 28.53 43.34
CA SER A 42 -36.07 29.54 42.28
C SER A 42 -35.56 29.17 40.87
N LEU A 43 -36.53 29.02 39.97
CA LEU A 43 -36.44 29.35 38.55
C LEU A 43 -35.89 30.77 38.33
N ARG A 44 -34.96 30.93 37.39
CA ARG A 44 -34.93 32.09 36.46
C ARG A 44 -34.47 31.64 35.09
N THR A 45 -35.41 31.73 34.15
CA THR A 45 -35.20 31.65 32.71
C THR A 45 -34.66 33.00 32.23
N THR A 46 -33.56 33.00 31.48
CA THR A 46 -33.29 34.06 30.50
C THR A 46 -32.54 33.45 29.32
N GLN A 47 -33.23 33.38 28.18
CA GLN A 47 -32.62 33.20 26.87
C GLN A 47 -31.78 34.43 26.54
N LEU A 48 -30.65 34.25 25.86
CA LEU A 48 -30.16 35.18 24.84
C LEU A 48 -29.24 34.44 23.87
N THR A 49 -29.52 34.71 22.60
CA THR A 49 -28.98 34.12 21.39
C THR A 49 -27.69 34.80 20.90
N THR A 50 -26.96 34.04 20.07
CA THR A 50 -26.16 34.44 18.90
C THR A 50 -24.74 35.06 19.03
N THR A 51 -23.79 34.29 18.48
CA THR A 51 -22.72 34.64 17.50
C THR A 51 -21.51 35.49 17.93
N HIS A 52 -20.29 34.91 17.86
CA HIS A 52 -19.26 35.17 16.82
C HIS A 52 -17.85 34.70 17.23
N GLY A 53 -17.18 33.96 16.31
CA GLY A 53 -15.76 34.11 15.93
C GLY A 53 -14.63 33.60 16.86
N PRO A 54 -13.55 32.98 16.33
CA PRO A 54 -12.47 32.38 17.12
C PRO A 54 -11.34 33.39 17.45
N PRO A 55 -10.60 33.23 18.56
CA PRO A 55 -9.37 33.99 18.76
C PRO A 55 -8.13 33.19 18.35
N SER A 56 -7.15 33.90 17.80
CA SER A 56 -5.79 33.43 17.49
C SER A 56 -4.76 34.38 18.16
N PRO A 57 -3.45 34.09 18.20
CA PRO A 57 -2.75 33.80 19.46
C PRO A 57 -1.64 34.82 19.81
N ARG A 58 -1.37 35.08 21.10
CA ARG A 58 -0.08 35.66 21.55
C ARG A 58 0.39 35.18 22.93
N LEU A 59 1.54 34.50 22.86
CA LEU A 59 2.76 34.55 23.66
C LEU A 59 2.78 35.01 25.14
N LEU A 60 3.37 34.11 25.93
CA LEU A 60 4.42 34.27 26.95
C LEU A 60 4.17 35.15 28.19
N GLY A 61 4.05 34.48 29.34
CA GLY A 61 4.31 35.02 30.66
C GLY A 61 4.78 33.90 31.61
N ARG A 62 6.09 33.92 31.93
CA ARG A 62 6.77 33.04 32.90
C ARG A 62 6.07 33.07 34.28
N LEU A 63 5.95 31.92 34.92
CA LEU A 63 5.94 31.80 36.38
C LEU A 63 6.76 30.56 36.80
N LEU A 64 7.68 30.82 37.71
CA LEU A 64 8.66 29.90 38.27
C LEU A 64 8.06 28.98 39.34
N ALA A 65 8.61 27.77 39.38
CA ALA A 65 8.94 26.95 40.55
C ALA A 65 7.83 26.60 41.57
N ALA A 66 7.43 25.32 41.55
CA ALA A 66 7.31 24.50 42.76
C ALA A 66 7.32 23.01 42.35
N ALA A 67 8.34 22.27 42.76
CA ALA A 67 8.36 20.81 42.68
C ALA A 67 7.69 20.21 43.92
N PRO A 68 7.00 19.07 43.78
CA PRO A 68 6.96 18.09 44.86
C PRO A 68 7.49 16.71 44.42
N SER A 69 8.22 16.16 45.39
CA SER A 69 8.62 14.78 45.69
C SER A 69 8.09 13.60 44.85
N SER A 70 9.03 12.68 44.63
CA SER A 70 8.91 11.28 44.25
C SER A 70 7.81 10.50 44.99
N ASP A 71 7.03 9.69 44.25
CA ASP A 71 7.11 8.23 44.36
C ASP A 71 6.18 7.49 43.37
N HIS A 72 6.75 6.42 42.81
CA HIS A 72 6.12 5.19 42.30
C HIS A 72 4.93 5.24 41.33
N LEU A 73 5.19 5.05 40.03
CA LEU A 73 4.47 4.08 39.19
C LEU A 73 5.23 3.83 37.87
N GLY A 74 5.73 2.61 37.71
CA GLY A 74 6.55 2.19 36.58
C GLY A 74 5.76 2.08 35.28
N SER A 75 6.05 2.96 34.31
CA SER A 75 5.59 2.85 32.94
C SER A 75 6.67 2.25 32.05
N ARG A 76 6.48 0.98 31.69
CA ARG A 76 7.35 0.19 30.79
C ARG A 76 7.09 0.60 29.33
N TRP A 77 7.68 1.69 28.88
CA TRP A 77 7.75 2.01 27.45
C TRP A 77 8.92 1.23 26.84
N ARG A 78 8.61 0.23 25.99
CA ARG A 78 9.63 -0.48 25.22
C ARG A 78 10.11 0.45 24.10
N LEU A 79 11.34 0.93 24.22
CA LEU A 79 12.08 1.53 23.10
C LEU A 79 12.32 0.46 22.04
N PHE A 80 12.04 0.80 20.78
CA PHE A 80 12.49 0.05 19.62
C PHE A 80 14.02 0.18 19.51
N CYS A 81 14.77 -0.90 19.75
CA CYS A 81 16.19 -0.96 19.46
C CYS A 81 16.40 -1.24 17.97
N SER A 82 16.86 -0.23 17.22
CA SER A 82 17.56 -0.44 15.96
C SER A 82 18.97 -0.96 16.29
N ALA A 83 19.35 -2.12 15.76
CA ALA A 83 20.66 -2.70 15.99
C ALA A 83 21.76 -1.78 15.43
N ALA A 84 22.52 -1.15 16.33
CA ALA A 84 23.76 -0.46 15.99
C ALA A 84 24.92 -1.44 16.09
N VAL A 85 25.66 -1.59 15.01
CA VAL A 85 26.95 -2.28 14.96
C VAL A 85 27.91 -1.57 15.91
N SER A 86 28.52 -2.32 16.83
CA SER A 86 29.49 -1.80 17.78
C SER A 86 30.70 -1.22 17.04
N ALA A 87 30.88 0.10 17.12
CA ALA A 87 32.09 0.78 16.67
C ALA A 87 32.95 1.12 17.89
N ASP A 88 34.26 0.85 17.78
CA ASP A 88 35.25 0.96 18.83
C ASP A 88 35.33 2.36 19.48
N ALA A 89 35.73 2.35 20.75
CA ALA A 89 35.71 3.50 21.67
C ALA A 89 36.58 4.70 21.24
N GLU A 90 37.44 4.56 20.24
CA GLU A 90 38.21 5.68 19.64
C GLU A 90 37.36 6.57 18.71
N THR A 91 36.19 6.10 18.27
CA THR A 91 35.32 6.88 17.36
C THR A 91 34.51 7.96 18.10
N ARG A 92 34.49 7.93 19.44
CA ARG A 92 33.60 8.77 20.26
C ARG A 92 34.01 10.23 20.39
N GLU A 93 35.27 10.58 20.10
CA GLU A 93 35.75 11.97 20.26
C GLU A 93 35.68 12.82 18.97
N LYS A 94 35.31 12.24 17.83
CA LYS A 94 35.12 12.98 16.56
C LYS A 94 33.67 13.18 16.13
N VAL A 95 32.69 12.72 16.92
CA VAL A 95 31.26 12.88 16.61
C VAL A 95 30.67 14.17 17.22
N GLY A 96 31.43 14.89 18.06
CA GLY A 96 31.00 16.10 18.76
C GLY A 96 30.99 17.40 17.96
N ALA A 97 31.26 17.38 16.65
CA ALA A 97 31.37 18.60 15.83
C ALA A 97 30.75 18.49 14.42
N LEU A 98 29.73 17.65 14.23
CA LEU A 98 28.91 17.67 13.01
C LEU A 98 27.74 18.64 13.20
N VAL A 99 28.07 19.91 12.98
CA VAL A 99 27.25 20.97 12.38
C VAL A 99 25.74 20.79 12.51
N ALA A 100 25.16 21.51 13.46
CA ALA A 100 23.78 21.98 13.33
C ALA A 100 23.66 22.78 12.02
N GLY A 101 23.07 22.19 10.98
CA GLY A 101 22.83 22.93 9.72
C GLY A 101 22.65 22.16 8.42
N GLU A 102 22.76 20.82 8.36
CA GLU A 102 22.42 20.12 7.11
C GLU A 102 20.90 20.14 6.89
N LYS A 103 20.44 21.09 6.06
CA LYS A 103 19.06 21.12 5.57
C LYS A 103 18.75 19.77 4.92
N VAL A 104 17.69 19.12 5.38
CA VAL A 104 17.11 17.94 4.71
C VAL A 104 16.96 18.28 3.22
N ARG A 105 17.56 17.47 2.35
CA ARG A 105 17.52 17.70 0.89
C ARG A 105 16.06 17.69 0.45
N GLU A 106 15.67 18.69 -0.36
CA GLU A 106 14.32 18.77 -0.91
C GLU A 106 14.01 17.52 -1.77
N PHE A 107 12.78 17.03 -1.69
CA PHE A 107 12.31 15.95 -2.55
C PHE A 107 12.27 16.43 -4.00
N LYS A 108 13.19 15.92 -4.82
CA LYS A 108 13.23 16.21 -6.25
C LYS A 108 12.69 15.04 -7.05
N LYS A 109 11.65 15.31 -7.86
CA LYS A 109 11.18 14.36 -8.87
C LYS A 109 12.32 14.09 -9.83
N ARG A 110 12.67 12.81 -9.98
CA ARG A 110 13.65 12.38 -10.96
C ARG A 110 13.00 12.38 -12.35
N LEU A 111 13.76 12.79 -13.37
CA LEU A 111 13.38 12.61 -14.77
C LEU A 111 13.17 11.12 -15.08
N ARG A 112 11.98 10.79 -15.60
CA ARG A 112 11.65 9.44 -16.07
C ARG A 112 11.69 9.38 -17.59
N ILE A 113 11.95 8.20 -18.14
CA ILE A 113 11.89 7.99 -19.60
C ILE A 113 10.48 8.29 -20.13
N ALA A 114 9.44 7.99 -19.36
CA ALA A 114 8.06 8.37 -19.68
C ALA A 114 7.86 9.89 -19.82
N ASP A 115 8.60 10.72 -19.07
CA ASP A 115 8.48 12.18 -19.14
C ASP A 115 9.19 12.77 -20.39
N VAL A 116 10.03 11.96 -21.04
CA VAL A 116 10.73 12.31 -22.30
C VAL A 116 9.96 11.76 -23.49
N LYS A 117 9.52 10.50 -23.42
CA LYS A 117 8.98 9.76 -24.58
C LYS A 117 7.47 9.53 -24.54
N GLY A 118 6.79 9.88 -23.45
CA GLY A 118 5.38 9.56 -23.25
C GLY A 118 4.40 10.56 -23.89
N GLY A 119 4.87 11.73 -24.32
CA GLY A 119 4.05 12.74 -25.00
C GLY A 119 3.81 12.44 -26.48
N PRO A 120 2.92 13.20 -27.16
CA PRO A 120 2.61 13.02 -28.58
C PRO A 120 3.82 13.19 -29.50
N ASP A 121 4.77 14.05 -29.11
CA ASP A 121 6.00 14.32 -29.86
C ASP A 121 7.09 13.27 -29.62
N GLU A 122 6.88 12.34 -28.67
CA GLU A 122 7.83 11.29 -28.26
C GLU A 122 9.28 11.79 -28.02
N GLY A 123 9.42 13.03 -27.55
CA GLY A 123 10.68 13.67 -27.17
C GLY A 123 11.31 14.57 -28.23
N VAL A 124 10.67 14.76 -29.39
CA VAL A 124 11.15 15.69 -30.45
C VAL A 124 11.18 17.15 -29.97
N ASP A 125 10.31 17.51 -29.04
CA ASP A 125 10.27 18.81 -28.36
C ASP A 125 11.52 19.10 -27.51
N ARG A 126 12.32 18.07 -27.19
CA ARG A 126 13.50 18.15 -26.32
C ARG A 126 14.83 18.06 -27.06
N LEU A 127 14.83 18.19 -28.39
CA LEU A 127 16.06 18.12 -29.19
C LEU A 127 17.08 19.17 -28.74
N GLY A 128 18.33 18.74 -28.55
CA GLY A 128 19.42 19.59 -28.07
C GLY A 128 19.52 19.70 -26.54
N GLU A 129 18.52 19.25 -25.78
CA GLU A 129 18.60 19.23 -24.32
C GLU A 129 19.63 18.20 -23.83
N VAL A 130 20.35 18.55 -22.77
CA VAL A 130 21.21 17.60 -22.04
C VAL A 130 20.40 16.97 -20.92
N LEU A 131 20.24 15.64 -20.97
CA LEU A 131 19.44 14.87 -20.03
C LEU A 131 20.30 13.85 -19.28
N ILE A 132 19.94 13.61 -18.02
CA ILE A 132 20.51 12.54 -17.20
C ILE A 132 19.46 11.45 -16.99
N VAL A 133 19.57 10.39 -17.76
CA VAL A 133 18.74 9.19 -17.65
C VAL A 133 19.41 8.22 -16.70
N ARG A 134 18.65 7.60 -15.82
CA ARG A 134 19.14 6.49 -14.99
C ARG A 134 18.22 5.29 -15.23
N GLY A 135 18.71 4.08 -15.04
CA GLY A 135 17.88 2.89 -15.25
C GLY A 135 18.71 1.63 -15.34
N TRP A 136 18.11 0.59 -15.91
CA TRP A 136 18.75 -0.70 -16.12
C TRP A 136 18.93 -0.97 -17.61
N ILE A 137 20.09 -1.53 -17.93
CA ILE A 137 20.44 -1.95 -19.28
C ILE A 137 19.53 -3.11 -19.70
N ARG A 138 18.83 -2.92 -20.82
CA ARG A 138 18.01 -3.95 -21.48
C ARG A 138 18.80 -4.69 -22.54
N THR A 139 19.56 -3.94 -23.34
CA THR A 139 20.51 -4.49 -24.30
C THR A 139 21.69 -3.55 -24.42
N CYS A 140 22.86 -4.13 -24.68
CA CYS A 140 24.07 -3.41 -25.07
C CYS A 140 24.58 -4.09 -26.35
N ARG A 141 24.75 -3.32 -27.43
CA ARG A 141 25.20 -3.79 -28.74
C ARG A 141 26.40 -2.96 -29.16
N VAL A 142 27.58 -3.54 -29.01
CA VAL A 142 28.84 -2.94 -29.43
C VAL A 142 29.02 -3.18 -30.94
N GLN A 143 29.27 -2.11 -31.70
CA GLN A 143 29.69 -2.16 -33.10
C GLN A 143 31.09 -1.55 -33.24
N SER A 144 31.68 -1.60 -34.43
CA SER A 144 33.05 -1.13 -34.68
C SER A 144 33.27 0.36 -34.39
N THR A 145 32.25 1.20 -34.58
CA THR A 145 32.36 2.66 -34.42
C THR A 145 31.48 3.23 -33.31
N VAL A 146 30.37 2.58 -33.00
CA VAL A 146 29.37 3.06 -32.04
C VAL A 146 28.81 1.91 -31.21
N THR A 147 28.46 2.19 -29.96
CA THR A 147 27.77 1.27 -29.08
C THR A 147 26.33 1.74 -28.85
N PHE A 148 25.37 0.85 -29.11
CA PHE A 148 23.95 1.08 -28.87
C PHE A 148 23.53 0.46 -27.55
N ILE A 149 23.07 1.30 -26.63
CA ILE A 149 22.64 0.90 -25.29
C ILE A 149 21.16 1.21 -25.16
N GLU A 150 20.35 0.24 -24.75
CA GLU A 150 18.95 0.46 -24.42
C GLU A 150 18.77 0.48 -22.90
N VAL A 151 18.32 1.62 -22.37
CA VAL A 151 18.05 1.81 -20.94
C VAL A 151 16.54 1.83 -20.70
N ASN A 152 16.09 1.15 -19.65
CA ASN A 152 14.71 1.23 -19.17
C ASN A 152 14.69 1.52 -17.66
N ASP A 153 13.79 2.40 -17.22
CA ASP A 153 13.65 2.80 -15.82
C ASP A 153 12.33 2.31 -15.19
N GLY A 154 11.53 1.54 -15.95
CA GLY A 154 10.22 1.00 -15.54
C GLY A 154 9.04 1.97 -15.71
N SER A 155 9.28 3.25 -15.98
CA SER A 155 8.23 4.27 -16.05
C SER A 155 7.27 4.07 -17.23
N CYS A 156 7.76 3.56 -18.36
CA CYS A 156 6.96 3.21 -19.53
C CYS A 156 7.44 1.90 -20.18
N LEU A 157 6.73 1.44 -21.21
CA LEU A 157 7.14 0.27 -21.99
C LEU A 157 8.37 0.57 -22.87
N SER A 158 8.46 1.79 -23.40
CA SER A 158 9.53 2.22 -24.30
C SER A 158 10.88 2.33 -23.58
N ASN A 159 11.95 1.93 -24.27
CA ASN A 159 13.32 2.15 -23.83
C ASN A 159 13.84 3.52 -24.32
N MET A 160 14.83 4.07 -23.62
CA MET A 160 15.67 5.13 -24.15
C MET A 160 16.86 4.48 -24.86
N GLN A 161 17.03 4.79 -26.16
CA GLN A 161 18.22 4.40 -26.91
C GLN A 161 19.31 5.43 -26.64
N CYS A 162 20.48 4.95 -26.24
CA CYS A 162 21.67 5.74 -25.98
C CYS A 162 22.76 5.30 -26.96
N VAL A 163 23.32 6.24 -27.71
CA VAL A 163 24.39 6.00 -28.68
C VAL A 163 25.68 6.56 -28.11
N MET A 164 26.65 5.68 -27.89
CA MET A 164 27.93 6.01 -27.26
C MET A 164 29.07 5.72 -28.23
N SER A 165 29.93 6.72 -28.45
CA SER A 165 31.16 6.59 -29.22
C SER A 165 32.35 6.34 -28.30
N SER A 166 33.48 5.88 -28.84
CA SER A 166 34.67 5.53 -28.06
C SER A 166 35.34 6.71 -27.34
N ASP A 167 35.01 7.94 -27.72
CA ASP A 167 35.47 9.19 -27.10
C ASP A 167 34.64 9.62 -25.86
N ALA A 168 33.50 8.98 -25.60
CA ALA A 168 32.63 9.33 -24.47
C ALA A 168 33.21 8.88 -23.11
N GLU A 169 32.97 9.66 -22.05
CA GLU A 169 33.44 9.32 -20.70
C GLU A 169 32.75 8.03 -20.21
N GLY A 170 33.54 7.06 -19.76
CA GLY A 170 33.05 5.77 -19.28
C GLY A 170 32.99 4.66 -20.33
N TYR A 171 33.53 4.88 -21.54
CA TYR A 171 33.57 3.84 -22.59
C TYR A 171 34.44 2.64 -22.21
N ASP A 172 35.45 2.85 -21.37
CA ASP A 172 36.28 1.81 -20.74
C ASP A 172 35.44 0.75 -19.99
N GLN A 173 34.29 1.14 -19.41
CA GLN A 173 33.36 0.22 -18.75
C GLN A 173 32.63 -0.69 -19.75
N ILE A 174 32.43 -0.22 -20.98
CA ILE A 174 31.88 -1.02 -22.09
C ILE A 174 32.94 -2.02 -22.57
N GLU A 175 34.17 -1.55 -22.83
CA GLU A 175 35.28 -2.38 -23.32
C GLU A 175 35.68 -3.48 -22.33
N SER A 176 35.67 -3.16 -21.04
CA SER A 176 35.90 -4.13 -19.95
C SER A 176 34.76 -5.12 -19.72
N GLY A 177 33.64 -4.97 -20.44
CA GLY A 177 32.49 -5.90 -20.35
C GLY A 177 31.66 -5.75 -19.08
N LEU A 178 31.77 -4.63 -18.34
CA LEU A 178 31.01 -4.38 -17.11
C LEU A 178 29.54 -4.00 -17.38
N ILE A 179 29.26 -3.43 -18.56
CA ILE A 179 27.92 -3.01 -18.96
C ILE A 179 27.18 -4.17 -19.64
N THR A 180 26.48 -4.94 -18.82
CA THR A 180 25.73 -6.12 -19.25
C THR A 180 24.22 -5.92 -19.03
N THR A 181 23.41 -6.91 -19.46
CA THR A 181 21.96 -6.85 -19.22
C THR A 181 21.67 -6.89 -17.72
N GLY A 182 20.83 -5.96 -17.25
CA GLY A 182 20.48 -5.84 -15.84
C GLY A 182 21.40 -4.92 -15.02
N THR A 183 22.53 -4.46 -15.57
CA THR A 183 23.40 -3.45 -14.93
C THR A 183 22.62 -2.16 -14.74
N SER A 184 22.74 -1.52 -13.57
CA SER A 184 22.17 -0.19 -13.34
C SER A 184 23.16 0.89 -13.71
N VAL A 185 22.70 1.91 -14.42
CA VAL A 185 23.53 2.97 -14.99
C VAL A 185 22.92 4.34 -14.79
N LEU A 186 23.80 5.35 -14.79
CA LEU A 186 23.50 6.74 -15.07
C LEU A 186 24.11 7.08 -16.43
N VAL A 187 23.30 7.64 -17.33
CA VAL A 187 23.70 8.05 -18.66
C VAL A 187 23.36 9.52 -18.82
N GLU A 188 24.37 10.32 -19.09
CA GLU A 188 24.26 11.74 -19.39
C GLU A 188 24.57 11.95 -20.88
N GLY A 189 23.71 12.69 -21.56
CA GLY A 189 23.88 12.93 -22.99
C GLY A 189 22.90 13.93 -23.55
N THR A 190 23.08 14.25 -24.83
CA THR A 190 22.24 15.21 -25.56
C THR A 190 21.17 14.48 -26.35
N VAL A 191 19.92 14.95 -26.29
CA VAL A 191 18.83 14.41 -27.10
C VAL A 191 19.02 14.83 -28.56
N VAL A 192 19.04 13.85 -29.46
CA VAL A 192 19.20 14.07 -30.89
C VAL A 192 18.12 13.32 -31.67
N SER A 193 17.87 13.76 -32.90
CA SER A 193 16.97 13.04 -33.80
C SER A 193 17.59 11.69 -34.12
N SER A 194 16.79 10.64 -33.95
CA SER A 194 17.23 9.28 -34.25
C SER A 194 17.42 9.10 -35.75
N GLN A 195 18.51 8.44 -36.13
CA GLN A 195 18.73 7.99 -37.52
C GLN A 195 17.98 6.68 -37.83
N GLY A 196 17.49 5.98 -36.81
CA GLY A 196 16.73 4.74 -36.93
C GLY A 196 15.22 4.97 -37.06
N THR A 197 14.51 4.02 -37.66
CA THR A 197 13.05 4.09 -37.90
C THR A 197 12.19 3.67 -36.71
N LYS A 198 12.78 3.08 -35.67
CA LYS A 198 12.03 2.52 -34.52
C LYS A 198 11.78 3.51 -33.39
N GLN A 199 12.40 4.68 -33.44
CA GLN A 199 12.28 5.73 -32.43
C GLN A 199 12.50 7.09 -33.07
N LYS A 200 11.84 8.13 -32.57
CA LYS A 200 12.00 9.51 -33.07
C LYS A 200 13.28 10.18 -32.54
N VAL A 201 13.65 9.89 -31.29
CA VAL A 201 14.82 10.47 -30.63
C VAL A 201 15.71 9.40 -29.99
N GLU A 202 16.97 9.75 -29.85
CA GLU A 202 17.99 8.99 -29.12
C GLU A 202 18.90 9.91 -28.32
N LEU A 203 19.63 9.36 -27.35
CA LEU A 203 20.53 10.10 -26.49
C LEU A 203 21.98 9.90 -26.96
N LYS A 204 22.63 10.95 -27.48
CA LYS A 204 24.06 10.94 -27.76
C LYS A 204 24.82 11.05 -26.44
N VAL A 205 25.44 9.97 -26.01
CA VAL A 205 26.06 9.84 -24.68
C VAL A 205 27.32 10.67 -24.61
N ALA A 206 27.38 11.55 -23.61
CA ALA A 206 28.61 12.24 -23.21
C ALA A 206 29.33 11.49 -22.09
N ARG A 207 28.55 10.90 -21.16
CA ARG A 207 29.08 10.23 -19.96
C ARG A 207 28.20 9.05 -19.53
N LEU A 208 28.83 7.94 -19.18
CA LEU A 208 28.19 6.75 -18.61
C LEU A 208 28.85 6.33 -17.30
N ILE A 209 28.03 6.12 -16.27
CA ILE A 209 28.49 5.66 -14.96
C ILE A 209 27.72 4.40 -14.57
N MET A 210 28.42 3.28 -14.36
CA MET A 210 27.86 2.10 -13.73
C MET A 210 27.58 2.39 -12.25
N ILE A 211 26.32 2.19 -11.84
CA ILE A 211 25.89 2.32 -10.45
C ILE A 211 25.95 0.95 -9.75
N GLY A 212 25.56 -0.11 -10.45
CA GLY A 212 25.47 -1.45 -9.88
C GLY A 212 25.68 -2.53 -10.92
N LYS A 213 26.60 -3.44 -10.62
CA LYS A 213 26.97 -4.56 -11.49
C LYS A 213 25.83 -5.58 -11.61
N SER A 214 25.76 -6.24 -12.77
CA SER A 214 24.92 -7.41 -13.03
C SER A 214 25.79 -8.48 -13.68
N ASP A 215 25.81 -9.66 -13.08
CA ASP A 215 26.59 -10.78 -13.61
C ASP A 215 25.75 -11.57 -14.63
N PRO A 216 26.17 -11.65 -15.90
CA PRO A 216 25.42 -12.37 -16.94
C PRO A 216 25.22 -13.85 -16.66
N SER A 217 26.12 -14.48 -15.90
CA SER A 217 26.06 -15.92 -15.61
C SER A 217 24.96 -16.27 -14.61
N THR A 218 24.65 -15.33 -13.70
CA THR A 218 23.66 -15.51 -12.64
C THR A 218 22.35 -14.78 -12.92
N TYR A 219 22.33 -13.80 -13.84
CA TYR A 219 21.12 -13.03 -14.16
C TYR A 219 20.08 -13.89 -14.94
N PRO A 220 18.92 -14.22 -14.36
CA PRO A 220 18.02 -15.23 -14.92
C PRO A 220 17.17 -14.72 -16.09
N ILE A 221 17.03 -13.40 -16.25
CA ILE A 221 16.24 -12.80 -17.33
C ILE A 221 17.15 -12.57 -18.54
N GLN A 222 17.33 -13.63 -19.32
CA GLN A 222 18.10 -13.59 -20.55
C GLN A 222 17.33 -12.93 -21.71
N LYS A 223 18.02 -12.65 -22.82
CA LYS A 223 17.44 -12.14 -24.08
C LYS A 223 16.66 -13.21 -24.86
N LYS A 224 15.95 -14.08 -24.16
CA LYS A 224 15.07 -15.11 -24.72
C LYS A 224 13.71 -15.01 -24.05
N ARG A 225 12.66 -15.47 -24.75
CA ARG A 225 11.32 -15.46 -24.19
C ARG A 225 11.25 -16.42 -23.00
N ALA A 226 11.00 -15.87 -21.82
CA ALA A 226 10.72 -16.63 -20.62
C ALA A 226 9.25 -17.08 -20.60
N THR A 227 8.98 -18.30 -20.11
CA THR A 227 7.61 -18.77 -19.85
C THR A 227 7.04 -18.07 -18.62
N ARG A 228 5.70 -18.03 -18.51
CA ARG A 228 5.06 -17.40 -17.34
C ARG A 228 5.35 -18.20 -16.07
N GLU A 229 5.45 -19.52 -16.19
CA GLU A 229 5.78 -20.47 -15.13
C GLU A 229 7.17 -20.20 -14.57
N PHE A 230 8.18 -20.05 -15.43
CA PHE A 230 9.52 -19.66 -14.99
C PHE A 230 9.52 -18.28 -14.32
N LEU A 231 8.79 -17.30 -14.89
CA LEU A 231 8.71 -15.97 -14.26
C LEU A 231 8.01 -15.97 -12.89
N ARG A 232 7.19 -16.98 -12.57
CA ARG A 232 6.63 -17.16 -11.22
C ARG A 232 7.69 -17.61 -10.21
N THR A 233 8.69 -18.40 -10.61
CA THR A 233 9.77 -18.85 -9.70
C THR A 233 10.74 -17.72 -9.33
N ILE A 234 10.83 -16.68 -10.17
CA ILE A 234 11.64 -15.47 -9.94
C ILE A 234 10.77 -14.21 -9.81
N ALA A 235 9.71 -14.30 -9.00
CA ALA A 235 8.73 -13.21 -8.84
C ALA A 235 9.34 -11.86 -8.42
N HIS A 236 10.48 -11.87 -7.73
CA HIS A 236 11.23 -10.66 -7.33
C HIS A 236 11.92 -9.95 -8.51
N LEU A 237 12.19 -10.64 -9.62
CA LEU A 237 12.82 -10.07 -10.82
C LEU A 237 11.86 -9.90 -12.01
N ARG A 238 10.77 -10.68 -12.08
CA ARG A 238 9.82 -10.63 -13.21
C ARG A 238 9.29 -9.23 -13.55
N PRO A 239 9.13 -8.25 -12.63
CA PRO A 239 8.68 -6.90 -13.00
C PRO A 239 9.63 -6.20 -13.98
N ARG A 240 10.87 -6.67 -14.13
CA ARG A 240 11.81 -6.18 -15.15
C ARG A 240 11.48 -6.67 -16.57
N THR A 241 10.49 -7.53 -16.76
CA THR A 241 10.03 -7.96 -18.08
C THR A 241 8.94 -7.04 -18.64
N ASN A 242 8.75 -7.02 -19.95
CA ASN A 242 7.76 -6.15 -20.60
C ASN A 242 6.33 -6.49 -20.13
N THR A 243 6.00 -7.78 -20.04
CA THR A 243 4.66 -8.23 -19.65
C THR A 243 4.34 -7.84 -18.21
N PHE A 244 5.19 -8.19 -17.24
CA PHE A 244 4.87 -7.92 -15.83
C PHE A 244 5.01 -6.45 -15.46
N SER A 245 5.93 -5.69 -16.09
CA SER A 245 5.95 -4.24 -15.90
C SER A 245 4.65 -3.58 -16.42
N ALA A 246 4.12 -4.03 -17.56
CA ALA A 246 2.85 -3.54 -18.09
C ALA A 246 1.68 -3.92 -17.17
N VAL A 247 1.60 -5.17 -16.73
CA VAL A 247 0.57 -5.63 -15.78
C VAL A 247 0.58 -4.80 -14.49
N THR A 248 1.76 -4.55 -13.91
CA THR A 248 1.88 -3.74 -12.70
C THR A 248 1.42 -2.29 -12.92
N ARG A 249 1.79 -1.65 -14.04
CA ARG A 249 1.34 -0.29 -14.36
C ARG A 249 -0.18 -0.21 -14.57
N VAL A 250 -0.77 -1.21 -15.24
CA VAL A 250 -2.22 -1.31 -15.40
C VAL A 250 -2.91 -1.51 -14.05
N ARG A 251 -2.40 -2.40 -13.18
CA ARG A 251 -2.92 -2.59 -11.82
C ARG A 251 -2.88 -1.29 -11.00
N ASN A 252 -1.81 -0.52 -11.11
CA ASN A 252 -1.70 0.79 -10.46
C ASN A 252 -2.75 1.77 -10.99
N ALA A 253 -2.94 1.85 -12.31
CA ALA A 253 -3.95 2.72 -12.92
C ALA A 253 -5.38 2.32 -12.50
N LEU A 254 -5.67 1.01 -12.43
CA LEU A 254 -6.95 0.50 -11.94
C LEU A 254 -7.18 0.88 -10.47
N ALA A 255 -6.18 0.67 -9.60
CA ALA A 255 -6.31 1.06 -8.19
C ALA A 255 -6.54 2.57 -8.02
N TYR A 256 -5.83 3.39 -8.80
CA TYR A 256 -6.05 4.84 -8.81
C TYR A 256 -7.46 5.20 -9.29
N ALA A 257 -7.93 4.59 -10.39
CA ALA A 257 -9.28 4.79 -10.91
C ALA A 257 -10.37 4.35 -9.92
N THR A 258 -10.18 3.24 -9.21
CA THR A 258 -11.07 2.79 -8.14
C THR A 258 -11.22 3.87 -7.06
N HIS A 259 -10.11 4.38 -6.53
CA HIS A 259 -10.16 5.42 -5.52
C HIS A 259 -10.79 6.70 -6.06
N ASN A 260 -10.49 7.06 -7.32
CA ASN A 260 -11.06 8.24 -7.97
C ASN A 260 -12.59 8.13 -8.10
N PHE A 261 -13.08 7.02 -8.66
CA PHE A 261 -14.51 6.77 -8.83
C PHE A 261 -15.27 6.90 -7.51
N PHE A 262 -14.84 6.18 -6.47
CA PHE A 262 -15.56 6.20 -5.20
C PHE A 262 -15.49 7.58 -4.53
N GLN A 263 -14.33 8.23 -4.51
CA GLN A 263 -14.19 9.55 -3.88
C GLN A 263 -14.92 10.66 -4.64
N GLU A 264 -14.95 10.64 -5.97
CA GLU A 264 -15.73 11.59 -6.78
C GLU A 264 -17.24 11.43 -6.56
N ASN A 265 -17.70 10.22 -6.24
CA ASN A 265 -19.10 9.92 -5.89
C ASN A 265 -19.40 10.06 -4.39
N GLY A 266 -18.48 10.62 -3.59
CA GLY A 266 -18.71 10.94 -2.19
C GLY A 266 -18.49 9.80 -1.19
N PHE A 267 -18.03 8.63 -1.64
CA PHE A 267 -17.73 7.51 -0.76
C PHE A 267 -16.47 7.79 0.07
N VAL A 268 -16.47 7.33 1.32
CA VAL A 268 -15.32 7.39 2.21
C VAL A 268 -14.58 6.05 2.23
N TRP A 269 -13.27 6.09 2.00
CA TRP A 269 -12.44 4.89 2.16
C TRP A 269 -12.29 4.52 3.63
N VAL A 270 -12.58 3.26 3.97
CA VAL A 270 -12.44 2.72 5.32
C VAL A 270 -11.47 1.54 5.32
N SER A 271 -10.49 1.58 6.24
CA SER A 271 -9.59 0.45 6.50
C SER A 271 -10.24 -0.50 7.49
N SER A 272 -10.84 -1.59 7.00
CA SER A 272 -11.37 -2.67 7.84
C SER A 272 -10.24 -3.44 8.55
N PRO A 273 -10.48 -4.02 9.74
CA PRO A 273 -9.51 -4.89 10.40
C PRO A 273 -9.21 -6.16 9.59
N ILE A 274 -7.92 -6.51 9.47
CA ILE A 274 -7.50 -7.75 8.80
C ILE A 274 -7.61 -8.96 9.73
N ILE A 275 -7.24 -8.78 11.00
CA ILE A 275 -7.37 -9.83 12.02
C ILE A 275 -8.75 -9.70 12.66
N THR A 276 -9.52 -10.79 12.63
CA THR A 276 -10.91 -10.83 13.09
C THR A 276 -11.17 -12.05 13.97
N ALA A 277 -12.12 -11.92 14.90
CA ALA A 277 -12.68 -13.05 15.63
C ALA A 277 -14.06 -13.46 15.08
N SER A 278 -14.50 -12.80 14.00
CA SER A 278 -15.79 -12.98 13.36
C SER A 278 -15.62 -13.64 12.00
N ASP A 279 -16.46 -14.62 11.72
CA ASP A 279 -16.61 -15.17 10.38
C ASP A 279 -17.67 -14.37 9.62
N CYS A 280 -17.23 -13.64 8.59
CA CYS A 280 -18.08 -12.78 7.77
C CYS A 280 -18.94 -13.57 6.77
N GLU A 281 -18.44 -14.70 6.26
CA GLU A 281 -19.10 -15.49 5.21
C GLU A 281 -19.75 -16.78 5.75
N GLY A 282 -19.43 -17.19 6.98
CA GLY A 282 -20.11 -18.27 7.69
C GLY A 282 -19.86 -19.70 7.16
N ALA A 283 -18.96 -19.85 6.18
CA ALA A 283 -18.78 -21.11 5.46
C ALA A 283 -17.35 -21.36 4.91
N GLY A 284 -16.41 -20.43 5.08
CA GLY A 284 -15.06 -20.52 4.52
C GLY A 284 -14.04 -21.09 5.51
N GLU A 285 -13.11 -21.91 5.04
CA GLU A 285 -11.89 -22.21 5.79
C GLU A 285 -11.08 -20.91 5.95
N GLN A 286 -10.81 -20.49 7.20
CA GLN A 286 -10.07 -19.28 7.53
C GLN A 286 -8.66 -19.60 8.05
N PHE A 287 -7.68 -18.73 7.77
CA PHE A 287 -6.36 -18.85 8.37
C PHE A 287 -6.40 -18.40 9.82
N CYS A 288 -6.02 -19.30 10.74
CA CYS A 288 -5.86 -18.98 12.15
C CYS A 288 -4.59 -18.15 12.40
N VAL A 289 -4.70 -17.11 13.20
CA VAL A 289 -3.59 -16.25 13.64
C VAL A 289 -3.41 -16.45 15.13
N THR A 290 -2.28 -17.05 15.53
CA THR A 290 -2.00 -17.40 16.93
C THR A 290 -0.57 -17.11 17.31
N THR A 291 -0.36 -16.76 18.58
CA THR A 291 0.96 -16.62 19.23
C THR A 291 1.29 -17.79 20.16
N LEU A 292 0.35 -18.74 20.32
CA LEU A 292 0.52 -19.89 21.22
C LEU A 292 1.57 -20.89 20.71
N ILE A 293 1.85 -20.91 19.41
CA ILE A 293 2.89 -21.74 18.82
C ILE A 293 4.19 -20.94 18.80
N PRO A 294 5.18 -21.25 19.66
CA PRO A 294 6.46 -20.56 19.64
C PRO A 294 7.18 -20.81 18.32
N ASN A 295 7.89 -19.80 17.82
CA ASN A 295 8.68 -19.91 16.59
C ASN A 295 9.68 -21.07 16.73
N ALA A 296 9.58 -22.07 15.85
CA ALA A 296 10.55 -23.15 15.72
C ALA A 296 11.93 -22.56 15.36
N GLY A 297 12.78 -22.30 16.34
CA GLY A 297 14.12 -21.76 16.11
C GLY A 297 14.80 -21.00 17.25
N GLN A 298 14.12 -20.70 18.35
CA GLN A 298 14.77 -20.14 19.55
C GLN A 298 14.53 -21.01 20.77
N GLY A 299 15.44 -21.96 20.99
CA GLY A 299 15.56 -22.74 22.23
C GLY A 299 14.50 -23.82 22.39
N ASP A 300 14.86 -24.88 23.12
CA ASP A 300 14.04 -26.06 23.34
C ASP A 300 12.67 -25.72 23.95
N CYS A 301 11.64 -25.62 23.11
CA CYS A 301 10.24 -25.62 23.55
C CYS A 301 9.54 -26.80 22.90
N PRO A 302 9.28 -27.90 23.63
CA PRO A 302 8.48 -28.99 23.08
C PRO A 302 7.06 -28.49 22.79
N LEU A 303 6.42 -29.05 21.76
CA LEU A 303 4.99 -28.88 21.40
C LEU A 303 3.99 -29.07 22.58
N LYS A 304 4.46 -29.47 23.76
CA LYS A 304 3.72 -29.56 25.03
C LYS A 304 3.38 -28.19 25.67
N SER A 305 3.61 -27.08 24.98
CA SER A 305 3.49 -25.71 25.51
C SER A 305 2.22 -24.97 25.07
N ILE A 306 1.39 -25.55 24.18
CA ILE A 306 0.08 -24.96 23.85
C ILE A 306 -0.81 -25.11 25.08
N PRO A 307 -1.29 -24.01 25.68
CA PRO A 307 -2.17 -24.08 26.84
C PRO A 307 -3.44 -24.87 26.51
N SER A 308 -3.82 -25.79 27.39
CA SER A 308 -5.04 -26.58 27.26
C SER A 308 -5.98 -26.32 28.43
N THR A 309 -7.26 -26.28 28.12
CA THR A 309 -8.36 -26.32 29.09
C THR A 309 -8.44 -27.70 29.77
N LYS A 310 -9.23 -27.80 30.84
CA LYS A 310 -9.48 -29.08 31.55
C LYS A 310 -10.06 -30.16 30.64
N ASP A 311 -10.76 -29.76 29.58
CA ASP A 311 -11.40 -30.65 28.60
C ASP A 311 -10.44 -31.10 27.48
N GLY A 312 -9.16 -30.69 27.53
CA GLY A 312 -8.14 -31.03 26.54
C GLY A 312 -8.13 -30.14 25.29
N ASN A 313 -9.09 -29.22 25.16
CA ASN A 313 -9.11 -28.23 24.07
C ASN A 313 -8.09 -27.12 24.30
N VAL A 314 -7.66 -26.44 23.24
CA VAL A 314 -6.78 -25.26 23.33
C VAL A 314 -7.42 -24.16 24.18
N ASP A 315 -6.68 -23.63 25.15
CA ASP A 315 -7.09 -22.50 25.97
C ASP A 315 -6.74 -21.17 25.28
N TRP A 316 -7.66 -20.70 24.44
CA TRP A 316 -7.54 -19.46 23.69
C TRP A 316 -7.50 -18.20 24.55
N SER A 317 -7.86 -18.27 25.83
CA SER A 317 -7.75 -17.11 26.74
C SER A 317 -6.30 -16.68 26.98
N GLN A 318 -5.35 -17.57 26.70
CA GLN A 318 -3.92 -17.32 26.80
C GLN A 318 -3.28 -16.87 25.48
N ASP A 319 -4.03 -16.84 24.37
CA ASP A 319 -3.53 -16.27 23.11
C ASP A 319 -3.58 -14.74 23.14
N PHE A 320 -2.94 -14.09 22.17
CA PHE A 320 -2.75 -12.64 22.12
C PHE A 320 -4.04 -11.83 22.27
N PHE A 321 -5.14 -12.27 21.64
CA PHE A 321 -6.43 -11.60 21.68
C PHE A 321 -7.39 -12.13 22.77
N GLY A 322 -6.95 -13.11 23.57
CA GLY A 322 -7.78 -13.79 24.58
C GLY A 322 -8.95 -14.58 24.01
N ARG A 323 -8.98 -14.81 22.70
CA ARG A 323 -9.96 -15.60 21.94
C ARG A 323 -9.37 -15.99 20.59
N PRO A 324 -9.95 -16.97 19.87
CA PRO A 324 -9.52 -17.30 18.51
C PRO A 324 -9.55 -16.08 17.60
N ALA A 325 -8.52 -15.95 16.76
CA ALA A 325 -8.39 -14.88 15.79
C ALA A 325 -7.96 -15.46 14.43
N PHE A 326 -8.43 -14.81 13.37
CA PHE A 326 -8.32 -15.30 12.00
C PHE A 326 -8.00 -14.15 11.05
N LEU A 327 -7.46 -14.47 9.88
CA LEU A 327 -7.39 -13.52 8.77
C LEU A 327 -8.77 -13.39 8.12
N THR A 328 -9.20 -12.16 7.88
CA THR A 328 -10.53 -11.88 7.36
C THR A 328 -10.73 -12.36 5.91
N VAL A 329 -11.93 -12.88 5.64
CA VAL A 329 -12.38 -13.25 4.30
C VAL A 329 -13.01 -12.05 3.57
N SER A 330 -13.55 -11.08 4.32
CA SER A 330 -14.25 -9.90 3.83
C SER A 330 -14.32 -8.80 4.89
N GLY A 331 -14.28 -7.54 4.47
CA GLY A 331 -14.50 -6.37 5.33
C GLY A 331 -15.96 -5.92 5.41
N GLN A 332 -16.89 -6.64 4.77
CA GLN A 332 -18.29 -6.23 4.60
C GLN A 332 -18.99 -5.88 5.92
N LEU A 333 -18.98 -6.77 6.92
CA LEU A 333 -19.63 -6.50 8.21
C LEU A 333 -19.06 -5.26 8.90
N ASN A 334 -17.77 -4.95 8.70
CA ASN A 334 -17.21 -3.70 9.18
C ASN A 334 -17.72 -2.51 8.37
N ALA A 335 -17.75 -2.63 7.03
CA ALA A 335 -18.27 -1.59 6.15
C ALA A 335 -19.71 -1.20 6.49
N GLU A 336 -20.59 -2.16 6.77
CA GLU A 336 -21.99 -1.92 7.22
C GLU A 336 -22.05 -0.99 8.44
N THR A 337 -21.20 -1.24 9.45
CA THR A 337 -21.15 -0.37 10.64
C THR A 337 -20.73 1.05 10.30
N TYR A 338 -19.79 1.23 9.38
CA TYR A 338 -19.34 2.55 8.94
C TYR A 338 -20.36 3.24 8.04
N ALA A 339 -21.07 2.52 7.17
CA ALA A 339 -22.11 3.08 6.30
C ALA A 339 -23.21 3.75 7.12
N THR A 340 -23.59 3.17 8.26
CA THR A 340 -24.57 3.81 9.17
C THR A 340 -24.09 5.13 9.82
N ALA A 341 -22.78 5.41 9.77
CA ALA A 341 -22.18 6.62 10.33
C ALA A 341 -21.70 7.63 9.27
N LEU A 342 -21.30 7.15 8.09
CA LEU A 342 -20.65 7.92 7.03
C LEU A 342 -21.45 7.93 5.72
N SER A 343 -22.62 7.31 5.70
CA SER A 343 -23.44 7.04 4.51
C SER A 343 -22.77 6.03 3.59
N ASP A 344 -21.98 6.49 2.61
CA ASP A 344 -21.41 5.62 1.59
C ASP A 344 -19.92 5.41 1.85
N VAL A 345 -19.51 4.15 1.94
CA VAL A 345 -18.13 3.77 2.27
C VAL A 345 -17.63 2.67 1.35
N TYR A 346 -16.33 2.50 1.26
CA TYR A 346 -15.74 1.34 0.59
C TYR A 346 -14.48 0.86 1.30
N THR A 347 -14.28 -0.45 1.31
CA THR A 347 -13.00 -1.05 1.66
C THR A 347 -12.16 -1.21 0.40
N PHE A 348 -10.84 -1.18 0.57
CA PHE A 348 -9.88 -1.64 -0.43
C PHE A 348 -8.68 -2.21 0.31
N GLY A 349 -8.64 -3.53 0.45
CA GLY A 349 -7.69 -4.20 1.32
C GLY A 349 -7.52 -5.69 1.01
N PRO A 350 -6.53 -6.34 1.65
CA PRO A 350 -6.29 -7.75 1.48
C PRO A 350 -7.35 -8.59 2.20
N THR A 351 -7.73 -9.70 1.58
CA THR A 351 -8.56 -10.76 2.16
C THR A 351 -7.96 -12.12 1.88
N PHE A 352 -8.38 -13.11 2.67
CA PHE A 352 -7.73 -14.41 2.72
C PHE A 352 -8.75 -15.54 2.67
N ARG A 353 -8.44 -16.61 1.92
CA ARG A 353 -9.25 -17.84 1.87
C ARG A 353 -8.32 -19.03 2.03
N ALA A 354 -8.60 -19.88 3.01
CA ALA A 354 -7.76 -21.03 3.33
C ALA A 354 -8.17 -22.33 2.61
N GLU A 355 -9.16 -22.26 1.72
CA GLU A 355 -9.61 -23.40 0.92
C GLU A 355 -8.44 -24.02 0.13
N ASN A 356 -8.32 -25.35 0.19
CA ASN A 356 -7.27 -26.08 -0.55
C ASN A 356 -7.60 -26.17 -2.05
N SER A 357 -7.47 -25.04 -2.75
CA SER A 357 -7.87 -24.89 -4.15
C SER A 357 -6.71 -24.43 -5.03
N ASN A 358 -6.06 -25.38 -5.71
CA ASN A 358 -4.97 -25.09 -6.64
C ASN A 358 -5.48 -24.98 -8.09
N THR A 359 -6.03 -23.82 -8.44
CA THR A 359 -6.52 -23.53 -9.79
C THR A 359 -5.83 -22.32 -10.40
N SER A 360 -6.02 -22.09 -11.70
CA SER A 360 -5.46 -20.91 -12.39
C SER A 360 -6.10 -19.58 -11.98
N ARG A 361 -7.18 -19.59 -11.18
CA ARG A 361 -7.97 -18.42 -10.81
C ARG A 361 -8.07 -18.16 -9.31
N HIS A 362 -7.64 -19.10 -8.47
CA HIS A 362 -7.72 -18.96 -7.01
C HIS A 362 -6.38 -18.53 -6.41
N LEU A 363 -6.45 -17.67 -5.41
CA LEU A 363 -5.34 -17.24 -4.58
C LEU A 363 -5.79 -17.33 -3.12
N ALA A 364 -4.87 -17.74 -2.23
CA ALA A 364 -5.13 -17.74 -0.80
C ALA A 364 -5.12 -16.33 -0.18
N GLU A 365 -4.43 -15.39 -0.85
CA GLU A 365 -4.39 -13.96 -0.52
C GLU A 365 -4.71 -13.17 -1.79
N PHE A 366 -5.70 -12.30 -1.71
CA PHE A 366 -6.08 -11.39 -2.79
C PHE A 366 -6.60 -10.08 -2.21
N TRP A 367 -6.94 -9.12 -3.08
CA TRP A 367 -7.43 -7.81 -2.65
C TRP A 367 -8.88 -7.67 -3.08
N MET A 368 -9.72 -7.26 -2.13
CA MET A 368 -11.13 -6.98 -2.35
C MET A 368 -11.38 -5.48 -2.33
N ILE A 369 -12.41 -5.07 -3.06
CA ILE A 369 -12.97 -3.73 -3.08
C ILE A 369 -14.45 -3.91 -2.77
N GLU A 370 -14.88 -3.40 -1.62
CA GLU A 370 -16.21 -3.70 -1.06
C GLU A 370 -16.91 -2.38 -0.74
N PRO A 371 -17.70 -1.82 -1.67
CA PRO A 371 -18.54 -0.66 -1.38
C PRO A 371 -19.76 -1.07 -0.55
N GLU A 372 -20.19 -0.17 0.33
CA GLU A 372 -21.39 -0.31 1.14
C GLU A 372 -22.12 1.04 1.14
N LEU A 373 -23.42 1.02 0.80
CA LEU A 373 -24.22 2.21 0.53
C LEU A 373 -25.37 2.30 1.52
N ALA A 374 -25.46 3.39 2.29
CA ALA A 374 -26.58 3.59 3.19
C ALA A 374 -27.86 3.96 2.41
N PHE A 375 -29.00 3.44 2.85
CA PHE A 375 -30.32 3.67 2.23
C PHE A 375 -30.49 3.16 0.79
N ALA A 376 -29.51 2.45 0.25
CA ALA A 376 -29.58 1.81 -1.06
C ALA A 376 -30.44 0.54 -1.03
N ASP A 377 -31.20 0.32 -2.11
CA ASP A 377 -31.77 -0.99 -2.41
C ASP A 377 -30.91 -1.78 -3.41
N LEU A 378 -31.37 -2.96 -3.82
CA LEU A 378 -30.63 -3.82 -4.75
C LEU A 378 -30.43 -3.16 -6.13
N ASN A 379 -31.36 -2.34 -6.60
CA ASN A 379 -31.22 -1.65 -7.88
C ASN A 379 -30.15 -0.56 -7.78
N ASP A 380 -30.08 0.15 -6.66
CA ASP A 380 -29.03 1.14 -6.40
C ASP A 380 -27.65 0.48 -6.37
N ASP A 381 -27.52 -0.67 -5.70
CA ASP A 381 -26.27 -1.45 -5.66
C ASP A 381 -25.85 -1.94 -7.07
N MET A 382 -26.79 -2.52 -7.83
CA MET A 382 -26.55 -2.91 -9.22
C MET A 382 -26.15 -1.73 -10.12
N ALA A 383 -26.76 -0.56 -9.92
CA ALA A 383 -26.42 0.65 -10.66
C ALA A 383 -25.01 1.15 -10.31
N CYS A 384 -24.66 1.15 -9.02
CA CYS A 384 -23.31 1.49 -8.55
C CYS A 384 -22.27 0.53 -9.14
N ALA A 385 -22.51 -0.79 -9.07
CA ALA A 385 -21.62 -1.79 -9.64
C ALA A 385 -21.46 -1.63 -11.16
N THR A 386 -22.53 -1.28 -11.88
CA THR A 386 -22.48 -1.02 -13.32
C THR A 386 -21.66 0.23 -13.63
N ALA A 387 -21.91 1.33 -12.91
CA ALA A 387 -21.19 2.59 -13.08
C ALA A 387 -19.70 2.46 -12.74
N TYR A 388 -19.35 1.64 -11.75
CA TYR A 388 -17.96 1.37 -11.38
C TYR A 388 -17.17 0.62 -12.45
N LEU A 389 -17.82 -0.28 -13.19
CA LEU A 389 -17.18 -1.12 -14.20
C LEU A 389 -17.07 -0.47 -15.59
N GLN A 390 -17.88 0.56 -15.86
CA GLN A 390 -17.88 1.32 -17.11
C GLN A 390 -16.79 2.40 -17.09
#